data_AF-A0A7Y5J6B8-F1
#
_entry.id   AF-A0A7Y5J6B8-F1
#
_cell.length_a   1.000
_cell.length_b   1.000
_cell.length_c   1.000
_cell.angle_alpha   90.00
_cell.angle_beta   90.00
_cell.angle_gamma   90.00
#
_symmetry.space_group_name_H-M   'P 1'
#
loop_
_entity.id
_entity.type
_entity.pdbx_description
1 polymer ?
#
loop_
_entity_poly.entity_id
_entity_poly.type
_entity_poly.pdbx_seq_one_letter_code
_entity_poly.pdbx_strand_id
1 'polypeptide(L)'
;MKIKELINWLERVAPPAYQESYDNSGLIVGDPEAEIKGVLTSLDATEAIVQEALALGCNLIVAHHPIVFKGLKQLTGQTYVERTIIEAIKKGVAIYAIHTNLDNVLHRGVNAKIAEKIGLQHTSILSPKRELKKLSVNLPVGLAEQAQEAIRALGVAEYSDLYASRKLEVVFHGPAQGSILSALRNTLGEEPVYDVVTVENK
;
A
#
# COMPACT_ATOMS: atom_id res chain seq x y z
N MET A 1 -17.00 2.39 -7.82
CA MET A 1 -15.85 1.81 -7.10
C MET A 1 -15.00 2.98 -6.67
N LYS A 2 -14.76 3.11 -5.37
CA LYS A 2 -13.97 4.20 -4.80
C LYS A 2 -12.47 3.90 -4.90
N ILE A 3 -11.65 4.95 -4.92
CA ILE A 3 -10.19 4.83 -4.93
C ILE A 3 -9.68 3.94 -3.79
N LYS A 4 -10.21 4.09 -2.58
CA LYS A 4 -9.84 3.23 -1.43
C LYS A 4 -10.07 1.74 -1.67
N GLU A 5 -11.09 1.38 -2.44
CA GLU A 5 -11.41 -0.03 -2.69
C GLU A 5 -10.35 -0.66 -3.60
N LEU A 6 -9.89 0.08 -4.61
CA LEU A 6 -8.78 -0.34 -5.47
C LEU A 6 -7.46 -0.33 -4.71
N ILE A 7 -7.19 0.67 -3.87
CA ILE A 7 -6.00 0.70 -3.01
C ILE A 7 -5.95 -0.54 -2.12
N ASN A 8 -7.06 -0.86 -1.44
CA ASN A 8 -7.16 -2.07 -0.60
C ASN A 8 -6.88 -3.36 -1.39
N TRP A 9 -7.17 -3.39 -2.69
CA TRP A 9 -6.83 -4.51 -3.55
C TRP A 9 -5.35 -4.50 -3.95
N LEU A 10 -4.81 -3.35 -4.34
CA LEU A 10 -3.39 -3.18 -4.69
C LEU A 10 -2.48 -3.53 -3.52
N GLU A 11 -2.85 -3.14 -2.30
CA GLU A 11 -2.08 -3.45 -1.08
C GLU A 11 -2.13 -4.93 -0.70
N ARG A 12 -3.13 -5.70 -1.18
CA ARG A 12 -3.09 -7.17 -1.10
C ARG A 12 -2.12 -7.78 -2.10
N VAL A 13 -1.92 -7.12 -3.25
CA VAL A 13 -0.98 -7.57 -4.29
C VAL A 13 0.45 -7.22 -3.91
N ALA A 14 0.68 -6.00 -3.42
CA ALA A 14 1.97 -5.50 -2.98
C ALA A 14 1.83 -4.87 -1.58
N PRO A 15 1.99 -5.69 -0.52
CA PRO A 15 1.85 -5.24 0.86
C PRO A 15 2.74 -4.03 1.21
N PRO A 16 2.22 -2.97 1.84
CA PRO A 16 3.00 -1.77 2.13
C PRO A 16 4.30 -2.00 2.91
N ALA A 17 4.40 -2.96 3.84
CA ALA A 17 5.67 -3.20 4.57
C ALA A 17 6.69 -4.01 3.75
N TYR A 18 6.33 -4.45 2.55
CA TYR A 18 7.35 -4.98 1.65
C TYR A 18 8.22 -3.84 1.14
N GLN A 19 7.76 -2.58 1.26
CA GLN A 19 8.55 -1.42 0.90
C GLN A 19 9.81 -1.28 1.77
N GLU A 20 10.85 -0.67 1.21
CA GLU A 20 12.06 -0.32 1.95
C GLU A 20 11.83 0.86 2.89
N SER A 21 12.66 0.99 3.93
CA SER A 21 12.48 2.02 4.97
C SER A 21 12.60 3.46 4.45
N TYR A 22 13.20 3.64 3.27
CA TYR A 22 13.34 4.94 2.61
C TYR A 22 12.22 5.24 1.61
N ASP A 23 11.34 4.27 1.34
CA ASP A 23 10.35 4.35 0.28
C ASP A 23 9.14 5.22 0.68
N ASN A 24 8.32 5.59 -0.32
CA ASN A 24 7.07 6.32 -0.15
C ASN A 24 5.98 5.75 -1.08
N SER A 25 5.66 4.46 -0.91
CA SER A 25 4.52 3.82 -1.59
C SER A 25 3.19 4.19 -0.93
N GLY A 26 2.10 4.24 -1.69
CA GLY A 26 0.76 4.60 -1.20
C GLY A 26 0.07 5.71 -2.02
N LEU A 27 -1.06 6.22 -1.52
CA LEU A 27 -1.77 7.34 -2.13
C LEU A 27 -1.01 8.65 -1.88
N ILE A 28 -0.42 9.22 -2.93
CA ILE A 28 0.41 10.43 -2.85
C ILE A 28 -0.44 11.70 -3.03
N VAL A 29 -1.39 11.65 -3.95
CA VAL A 29 -2.31 12.75 -4.26
C VAL A 29 -3.70 12.19 -4.49
N GLY A 30 -4.72 12.88 -4.00
CA GLY A 30 -6.12 12.59 -4.30
C GLY A 30 -6.95 12.35 -3.06
N ASP A 31 -8.22 12.04 -3.29
CA ASP A 31 -9.20 11.71 -2.25
C ASP A 31 -9.51 10.20 -2.31
N PRO A 32 -9.24 9.42 -1.26
CA PRO A 32 -9.55 7.99 -1.24
C PRO A 32 -11.05 7.68 -1.38
N GLU A 33 -11.94 8.62 -1.08
CA GLU A 33 -13.39 8.45 -1.22
C GLU A 33 -13.92 8.77 -2.62
N ALA A 34 -13.09 9.32 -3.51
CA ALA A 34 -13.51 9.65 -4.87
C ALA A 34 -13.85 8.40 -5.69
N GLU A 35 -14.89 8.50 -6.53
CA GLU A 35 -15.26 7.45 -7.48
C GLU A 35 -14.24 7.37 -8.63
N ILE A 36 -13.82 6.16 -8.96
CA ILE A 36 -12.93 5.89 -10.11
C ILE A 36 -13.74 6.00 -11.40
N LYS A 37 -13.22 6.80 -12.34
CA LYS A 37 -13.69 6.93 -13.72
C LYS A 37 -12.84 6.09 -14.68
N GLY A 38 -11.54 6.02 -14.41
CA GLY A 38 -10.58 5.21 -15.16
C GLY A 38 -9.22 5.24 -14.47
N VAL A 39 -8.42 4.21 -14.74
CA VAL A 39 -7.09 4.02 -14.14
C VAL A 39 -6.04 3.96 -15.24
N LEU A 40 -5.00 4.78 -15.14
CA LEU A 40 -3.81 4.71 -15.98
C LEU A 40 -2.65 4.13 -15.17
N THR A 41 -1.98 3.09 -15.67
CA THR A 41 -0.75 2.57 -15.05
C THR A 41 0.46 3.19 -15.72
N SER A 42 1.47 3.60 -14.94
CA SER A 42 2.70 4.17 -15.49
C SER A 42 3.95 3.74 -14.69
N LEU A 43 5.13 3.95 -15.29
CA LEU A 43 6.39 3.85 -14.54
C LEU A 43 6.56 5.10 -13.68
N ASP A 44 6.59 6.26 -14.32
CA ASP A 44 6.69 7.57 -13.68
C ASP A 44 5.37 8.34 -13.81
N ALA A 45 5.04 9.19 -12.82
CA ALA A 45 3.97 10.17 -12.95
C ALA A 45 4.58 11.54 -13.29
N THR A 46 4.43 11.97 -14.54
CA THR A 46 4.90 13.28 -15.04
C THR A 46 3.71 14.13 -15.48
N GLU A 47 3.92 15.42 -15.75
CA GLU A 47 2.88 16.29 -16.31
C GLU A 47 2.22 15.68 -17.57
N ALA A 48 3.02 15.04 -18.44
CA ALA A 48 2.52 14.38 -19.65
C ALA A 48 1.60 13.18 -19.34
N ILE A 49 1.91 12.40 -18.30
CA ILE A 49 1.08 11.26 -17.87
C ILE A 49 -0.22 11.75 -17.23
N VAL A 50 -0.21 12.89 -16.54
CA VAL A 50 -1.45 13.53 -16.06
C VAL A 50 -2.33 13.95 -17.24
N GLN A 51 -1.74 14.53 -18.30
CA GLN A 51 -2.51 14.85 -19.51
C GLN A 51 -3.04 13.61 -20.22
N GLU A 52 -2.25 12.55 -20.31
CA GLU A 52 -2.66 11.28 -20.91
C GLU A 52 -3.84 10.67 -20.14
N ALA A 53 -3.77 10.65 -18.80
CA ALA A 53 -4.87 10.17 -17.96
C ALA A 53 -6.16 10.94 -18.26
N LEU A 54 -6.09 12.27 -18.34
CA LEU A 54 -7.24 13.11 -18.66
C LEU A 54 -7.80 12.85 -20.06
N ALA A 55 -6.92 12.71 -21.06
CA ALA A 55 -7.31 12.42 -22.44
C ALA A 55 -8.03 11.06 -22.57
N LEU A 56 -7.65 10.09 -21.74
CA LEU A 56 -8.27 8.75 -21.66
C LEU A 56 -9.50 8.70 -20.75
N GLY A 57 -9.87 9.81 -20.10
CA GLY A 57 -10.98 9.86 -19.14
C GLY A 57 -10.68 9.20 -17.79
N CYS A 58 -9.40 8.94 -17.49
CA CYS A 58 -8.94 8.42 -16.22
C CYS A 58 -8.82 9.54 -15.17
N ASN A 59 -9.04 9.18 -13.91
CA ASN A 59 -8.87 10.07 -12.75
C ASN A 59 -7.99 9.46 -11.66
N LEU A 60 -7.32 8.35 -11.93
CA LEU A 60 -6.33 7.73 -11.06
C LEU A 60 -5.15 7.26 -11.91
N ILE A 61 -3.95 7.63 -11.47
CA ILE A 61 -2.67 7.10 -11.97
C ILE A 61 -2.13 6.14 -10.91
N VAL A 62 -1.77 4.93 -11.33
CA VAL A 62 -1.01 3.96 -10.53
C VAL A 62 0.40 3.92 -11.10
N ALA A 63 1.32 4.62 -10.47
CA ALA A 63 2.71 4.74 -10.90
C ALA A 63 3.61 3.81 -10.09
N HIS A 64 4.60 3.18 -10.73
CA HIS A 64 5.59 2.39 -10.00
C HIS A 64 6.50 3.31 -9.15
N HIS A 65 7.06 4.37 -9.74
CA HIS A 65 7.91 5.31 -9.00
C HIS A 65 7.08 6.39 -8.29
N PRO A 66 7.34 6.64 -6.99
CA PRO A 66 6.65 7.69 -6.25
C PRO A 66 7.11 9.07 -6.71
N ILE A 67 6.18 9.86 -7.23
CA ILE A 67 6.46 11.25 -7.67
C ILE A 67 6.93 12.15 -6.51
N VAL A 68 6.47 11.89 -5.29
CA VAL A 68 7.00 12.49 -4.07
C VAL A 68 7.86 11.46 -3.36
N PHE A 69 9.17 11.52 -3.53
CA PHE A 69 10.10 10.60 -2.84
C PHE A 69 10.67 11.18 -1.54
N LYS A 70 10.76 12.52 -1.46
CA LYS A 70 11.13 13.26 -0.25
C LYS A 70 10.08 14.34 0.01
N GLY A 71 9.84 14.65 1.28
CA GLY A 71 8.82 15.62 1.67
C GLY A 71 8.97 16.98 0.97
N LEU A 72 7.89 17.46 0.36
CA LEU A 72 7.82 18.76 -0.30
C LEU A 72 7.62 19.87 0.74
N LYS A 73 8.47 20.90 0.72
CA LYS A 73 8.36 22.05 1.62
C LYS A 73 7.57 23.22 1.02
N GLN A 74 7.46 23.26 -0.31
CA GLN A 74 6.79 24.30 -1.08
C GLN A 74 6.13 23.69 -2.31
N LEU A 75 5.04 24.30 -2.79
CA LEU A 75 4.30 23.93 -4.01
C LEU A 75 4.10 25.17 -4.88
N THR A 76 5.18 25.63 -5.49
CA THR A 76 5.25 26.84 -6.32
C THR A 76 5.28 26.53 -7.82
N GLY A 77 5.46 25.25 -8.18
CA GLY A 77 5.63 24.82 -9.57
C GLY A 77 7.05 25.01 -10.08
N GLN A 78 8.02 25.20 -9.19
CA GLN A 78 9.42 25.39 -9.56
C GLN A 78 10.04 24.12 -10.14
N THR A 79 9.72 22.97 -9.54
CA THR A 79 10.18 21.65 -10.00
C THR A 79 9.10 20.90 -10.79
N TYR A 80 9.50 19.91 -11.60
CA TYR A 80 8.55 19.07 -12.32
C TYR A 80 7.65 18.27 -11.37
N VAL A 81 8.18 17.85 -10.22
CA VAL A 81 7.42 17.21 -9.14
C VAL A 81 6.30 18.13 -8.69
N GLU A 82 6.62 19.37 -8.30
CA GLU A 82 5.61 20.35 -7.87
C GLU A 82 4.58 20.61 -8.97
N ARG A 83 5.00 20.81 -10.23
CA ARG A 83 4.08 21.07 -11.34
C ARG A 83 3.14 19.89 -11.59
N THR A 84 3.66 18.67 -11.60
CA THR A 84 2.86 17.44 -11.75
C THR A 84 1.82 17.33 -10.64
N ILE A 85 2.23 17.54 -9.40
CA ILE A 85 1.33 17.47 -8.23
C ILE A 85 0.27 18.58 -8.29
N ILE A 86 0.67 19.83 -8.55
CA ILE A 86 -0.25 20.97 -8.69
C ILE A 86 -1.27 20.70 -9.81
N GLU A 87 -0.82 20.16 -10.93
CA GLU A 87 -1.69 19.83 -12.05
C GLU A 87 -2.67 18.70 -11.72
N ALA A 88 -2.18 17.60 -11.15
CA ALA A 88 -3.00 16.48 -10.72
C ALA A 88 -4.11 16.93 -9.74
N ILE A 89 -3.76 17.75 -8.74
CA ILE A 89 -4.71 18.35 -7.79
C ILE A 89 -5.75 19.20 -8.53
N LYS A 90 -5.31 20.16 -9.37
CA LYS A 90 -6.22 21.07 -10.09
C LYS A 90 -7.17 20.35 -11.03
N LYS A 91 -6.76 19.20 -11.57
CA LYS A 91 -7.52 18.42 -12.55
C LYS A 91 -8.29 17.26 -11.91
N GLY A 92 -8.17 17.05 -10.61
CA GLY A 92 -8.85 15.97 -9.89
C GLY A 92 -8.36 14.58 -10.28
N VAL A 93 -7.06 14.45 -10.56
CA VAL A 93 -6.39 13.17 -10.85
C VAL A 93 -5.63 12.72 -9.62
N ALA A 94 -5.98 11.54 -9.10
CA ALA A 94 -5.25 10.92 -8.01
C ALA A 94 -3.98 10.22 -8.51
N ILE A 95 -2.96 10.11 -7.65
CA ILE A 95 -1.71 9.41 -7.93
C ILE A 95 -1.40 8.46 -6.77
N TYR A 96 -1.35 7.17 -7.06
CA TYR A 96 -0.93 6.11 -6.16
C TYR A 96 0.42 5.55 -6.61
N ALA A 97 1.36 5.40 -5.68
CA ALA A 97 2.67 4.83 -5.90
C ALA A 97 2.75 3.37 -5.43
N ILE A 98 3.28 2.48 -6.27
CA ILE A 98 3.46 1.05 -6.00
C ILE A 98 4.89 0.63 -6.37
N HIS A 99 5.83 0.92 -5.46
CA HIS A 99 7.27 0.94 -5.73
C HIS A 99 7.97 -0.30 -5.19
N THR A 100 8.80 -0.14 -4.15
CA THR A 100 9.64 -1.24 -3.65
C THR A 100 8.82 -2.34 -2.97
N ASN A 101 7.59 -2.06 -2.54
CA ASN A 101 6.68 -3.10 -2.10
C ASN A 101 6.40 -4.11 -3.22
N LEU A 102 6.19 -3.66 -4.46
CA LEU A 102 5.94 -4.53 -5.62
C LEU A 102 7.22 -5.24 -6.10
N ASP A 103 8.38 -4.61 -5.94
CA ASP A 103 9.67 -5.25 -6.23
C ASP A 103 9.94 -6.45 -5.32
N ASN A 104 9.46 -6.36 -4.08
CA ASN A 104 9.62 -7.38 -3.04
C ASN A 104 8.56 -8.49 -3.07
N VAL A 105 7.64 -8.49 -4.03
CA VAL A 105 6.65 -9.57 -4.21
C VAL A 105 7.25 -10.73 -5.03
N LEU A 106 7.24 -11.95 -4.48
CA LEU A 106 7.81 -13.13 -5.15
C LEU A 106 7.05 -13.50 -6.43
N HIS A 107 5.72 -13.38 -6.39
CA HIS A 107 4.85 -13.77 -7.49
C HIS A 107 4.18 -12.55 -8.11
N ARG A 108 4.33 -12.37 -9.43
CA ARG A 108 3.71 -11.27 -10.20
C ARG A 108 4.22 -9.86 -9.84
N GLY A 109 5.24 -9.74 -8.99
CA GLY A 109 6.01 -8.50 -8.80
C GLY A 109 6.92 -8.16 -9.99
N VAL A 110 7.64 -7.03 -9.89
CA VAL A 110 8.52 -6.55 -10.98
C VAL A 110 9.63 -7.56 -11.28
N ASN A 111 10.36 -8.00 -10.25
CA ASN A 111 11.45 -8.97 -10.38
C ASN A 111 10.96 -10.33 -10.92
N ALA A 112 9.77 -10.77 -10.50
CA ALA A 112 9.15 -11.98 -11.02
C ALA A 112 8.86 -11.86 -12.53
N LYS A 113 8.38 -10.68 -12.99
CA LYS A 113 8.11 -10.45 -14.40
C LYS A 113 9.40 -10.36 -15.23
N ILE A 114 10.46 -9.76 -14.69
CA ILE A 114 11.78 -9.75 -15.32
C ILE A 114 12.32 -11.18 -15.47
N ALA A 115 12.25 -11.97 -14.41
CA ALA A 115 12.68 -13.37 -14.41
C ALA A 115 11.93 -14.22 -15.45
N GLU A 116 10.60 -14.04 -15.55
CA GLU A 116 9.77 -14.65 -16.60
C GLU A 116 10.25 -14.27 -18.00
N LYS A 117 10.49 -12.96 -18.24
CA LYS A 117 10.88 -12.43 -19.55
C LYS A 117 12.23 -12.94 -20.03
N ILE A 118 13.17 -13.22 -19.12
CA ILE A 118 14.50 -13.76 -19.45
C ILE A 118 14.58 -15.28 -19.30
N GLY A 119 13.46 -15.95 -18.99
CA GLY A 119 13.36 -17.41 -18.97
C GLY A 119 13.99 -18.09 -17.75
N LEU A 120 14.11 -17.40 -16.61
CA LEU A 120 14.56 -18.04 -15.37
C LEU A 120 13.51 -19.02 -14.86
N GLN A 121 13.99 -20.13 -14.30
CA GLN A 121 13.17 -21.16 -13.65
C GLN A 121 13.59 -21.29 -12.19
N HIS A 122 12.71 -21.86 -11.36
CA HIS A 122 12.98 -22.13 -9.94
C HIS A 122 13.43 -20.89 -9.14
N THR A 123 12.81 -19.74 -9.42
CA THR A 123 13.13 -18.48 -8.75
C THR A 123 12.68 -18.47 -7.29
N SER A 124 13.47 -17.85 -6.42
CA SER A 124 13.15 -17.55 -5.03
C SER A 124 13.48 -16.10 -4.70
N ILE A 125 13.02 -15.60 -3.55
CA ILE A 125 13.45 -14.29 -3.05
C ILE A 125 14.98 -14.32 -2.86
N LEU A 126 15.67 -13.33 -3.45
CA LEU A 126 17.13 -13.21 -3.36
C LEU A 126 17.58 -12.65 -2.01
N SER A 127 16.85 -11.67 -1.47
CA SER A 127 17.14 -11.01 -0.20
C SER A 127 15.88 -10.94 0.67
N PRO A 128 15.59 -11.96 1.50
CA PRO A 128 14.38 -11.99 2.32
C PRO A 128 14.35 -10.91 3.38
N LYS A 129 13.20 -10.26 3.57
CA LYS A 129 12.96 -9.34 4.69
C LYS A 129 12.75 -10.16 5.97
N ARG A 130 13.70 -10.08 6.91
CA ARG A 130 13.70 -10.89 8.15
C ARG A 130 12.94 -10.27 9.32
N GLU A 131 12.47 -9.04 9.16
CA GLU A 131 11.83 -8.26 10.24
C GLU A 131 10.30 -8.25 10.18
N LEU A 132 9.71 -8.96 9.21
CA LEU A 132 8.26 -9.05 9.08
C LEU A 132 7.69 -10.02 10.10
N LYS A 133 6.59 -9.61 10.72
CA LYS A 133 5.83 -10.41 11.67
C LYS A 133 4.40 -10.53 11.21
N LYS A 134 3.77 -11.67 11.47
CA LYS A 134 2.34 -11.89 11.31
C LYS A 134 1.71 -12.11 12.68
N LEU A 135 0.81 -11.23 13.06
CA LEU A 135 -0.06 -11.35 14.23
C LEU A 135 -1.40 -11.96 13.80
N SER A 136 -1.86 -12.95 14.54
CA SER A 136 -3.19 -13.55 14.39
C SER A 136 -3.96 -13.36 15.68
N VAL A 137 -5.12 -12.72 15.64
CA VAL A 137 -5.97 -12.47 16.82
C VAL A 137 -7.39 -12.94 16.53
N ASN A 138 -8.00 -13.62 17.51
CA ASN A 138 -9.43 -13.93 17.46
C ASN A 138 -10.22 -12.74 18.00
N LEU A 139 -11.22 -12.31 17.26
CA LEU A 139 -12.06 -11.16 17.58
C LEU A 139 -13.47 -11.61 17.98
N PRO A 140 -14.09 -10.97 18.98
CA PRO A 140 -15.51 -11.12 19.26
C PRO A 140 -16.37 -10.76 18.05
N VAL A 141 -17.53 -11.40 17.94
CA VAL A 141 -18.51 -11.10 16.90
C VAL A 141 -18.93 -9.63 17.01
N GLY A 142 -18.84 -8.88 15.91
CA GLY A 142 -19.24 -7.46 15.84
C GLY A 142 -18.10 -6.45 16.01
N LEU A 143 -16.93 -6.85 16.51
CA LEU A 143 -15.76 -5.95 16.64
C LEU A 143 -14.73 -6.08 15.50
N ALA A 144 -14.96 -7.03 14.59
CA ALA A 144 -14.14 -7.31 13.42
C ALA A 144 -13.77 -6.06 12.60
N GLU A 145 -14.77 -5.34 12.11
CA GLU A 145 -14.57 -4.17 11.26
C GLU A 145 -13.92 -3.02 12.02
N GLN A 146 -14.32 -2.79 13.27
CA GLN A 146 -13.75 -1.73 14.10
C GLN A 146 -12.26 -1.97 14.39
N ALA A 147 -11.89 -3.22 14.71
CA ALA A 147 -10.49 -3.58 14.94
C ALA A 147 -9.67 -3.46 13.66
N GLN A 148 -10.25 -3.87 12.52
CA GLN A 148 -9.63 -3.72 11.22
C GLN A 148 -9.33 -2.25 10.90
N GLU A 149 -10.32 -1.37 11.09
CA GLU A 149 -10.18 0.05 10.82
C GLU A 149 -9.18 0.72 11.77
N ALA A 150 -9.20 0.37 13.05
CA ALA A 150 -8.23 0.86 14.03
C ALA A 150 -6.79 0.50 13.64
N ILE A 151 -6.58 -0.73 13.14
CA ILE A 151 -5.28 -1.20 12.68
C ILE A 151 -4.85 -0.51 11.38
N ARG A 152 -5.77 -0.31 10.43
CA ARG A 152 -5.49 0.44 9.19
C ARG A 152 -5.13 1.90 9.47
N ALA A 153 -5.83 2.54 10.41
CA ALA A 153 -5.59 3.93 10.78
C ALA A 153 -4.18 4.18 11.35
N LEU A 154 -3.49 3.14 11.83
CA LEU A 154 -2.09 3.25 12.26
C LEU A 154 -1.13 3.44 11.07
N GLY A 155 -1.52 3.02 9.85
CA GLY A 155 -0.65 3.05 8.67
C GLY A 155 0.56 2.11 8.74
N VAL A 156 0.61 1.22 9.74
CA VAL A 156 1.73 0.28 9.98
C VAL A 156 1.39 -1.17 9.70
N ALA A 157 0.13 -1.45 9.37
CA ALA A 157 -0.39 -2.78 9.14
C ALA A 157 -0.57 -3.02 7.65
N GLU A 158 0.06 -4.09 7.15
CA GLU A 158 0.18 -4.43 5.73
C GLU A 158 -1.14 -4.88 5.11
N TYR A 159 -1.83 -5.74 5.85
CA TYR A 159 -3.09 -6.31 5.45
C TYR A 159 -3.81 -6.80 6.70
N SER A 160 -5.13 -6.81 6.62
CA SER A 160 -6.01 -7.31 7.66
C SER A 160 -7.02 -8.22 7.00
N ASP A 161 -6.78 -9.52 6.98
CA ASP A 161 -7.85 -10.46 6.60
C ASP A 161 -8.81 -10.62 7.76
N LEU A 162 -10.10 -10.55 7.47
CA LEU A 162 -11.13 -11.06 8.35
C LEU A 162 -11.58 -12.42 7.86
N TYR A 163 -11.12 -13.47 8.54
CA TYR A 163 -11.61 -14.83 8.30
C TYR A 163 -12.84 -15.07 9.15
N ALA A 164 -13.96 -15.41 8.48
CA ALA A 164 -15.25 -15.71 9.11
C ALA A 164 -15.74 -14.65 10.11
N SER A 165 -15.33 -13.38 9.91
CA SER A 165 -15.63 -12.24 10.81
C SER A 165 -15.21 -12.45 12.27
N ARG A 166 -14.20 -13.30 12.51
CA ARG A 166 -13.76 -13.69 13.86
C ARG A 166 -12.26 -13.84 14.03
N LYS A 167 -11.48 -13.83 12.95
CA LYS A 167 -10.02 -13.85 13.02
C LYS A 167 -9.45 -12.74 12.18
N LEU A 168 -8.59 -11.94 12.78
CA LEU A 168 -7.83 -10.88 12.13
C LEU A 168 -6.37 -11.31 12.02
N GLU A 169 -5.85 -11.31 10.80
CA GLU A 169 -4.43 -11.55 10.56
C GLU A 169 -3.77 -10.28 10.04
N VAL A 170 -2.71 -9.83 10.70
CA VAL A 170 -1.99 -8.61 10.41
C VAL A 170 -0.53 -8.92 10.16
N VAL A 171 0.00 -8.59 8.99
CA VAL A 171 1.44 -8.59 8.73
C VAL A 171 1.98 -7.17 8.93
N PHE A 172 3.15 -7.03 9.56
CA PHE A 172 3.76 -5.73 9.86
C PHE A 172 5.27 -5.87 10.14
N HIS A 173 6.01 -4.76 10.08
CA HIS A 173 7.39 -4.69 10.59
C HIS A 173 7.44 -4.79 12.11
N GLY A 174 8.36 -5.61 12.65
CA GLY A 174 8.51 -5.87 14.08
C GLY A 174 8.33 -4.68 15.04
N PRO A 175 8.89 -3.48 14.79
CA PRO A 175 8.70 -2.30 15.65
C PRO A 175 7.25 -1.84 15.83
N ALA A 176 6.36 -2.14 14.89
CA ALA A 176 4.95 -1.73 14.94
C ALA A 176 4.08 -2.58 15.89
N GLN A 177 4.61 -3.69 16.43
CA GLN A 177 3.84 -4.63 17.26
C GLN A 177 3.13 -3.95 18.43
N GLY A 178 3.83 -3.06 19.15
CA GLY A 178 3.29 -2.39 20.33
C GLY A 178 2.08 -1.51 20.01
N SER A 179 2.16 -0.74 18.92
CA SER A 179 1.07 0.12 18.47
C SER A 179 -0.16 -0.69 18.04
N ILE A 180 0.06 -1.80 17.33
CA ILE A 180 -1.00 -2.73 16.90
C ILE A 180 -1.71 -3.34 18.12
N LEU A 181 -0.96 -3.86 19.09
CA LEU A 181 -1.54 -4.44 20.31
C LEU A 181 -2.31 -3.40 21.13
N SER A 182 -1.82 -2.16 21.19
CA SER A 182 -2.51 -1.06 21.87
C SER A 182 -3.85 -0.72 21.20
N ALA A 183 -3.88 -0.63 19.86
CA ALA A 183 -5.09 -0.38 19.11
C ALA A 183 -6.12 -1.52 19.26
N LEU A 184 -5.67 -2.78 19.25
CA LEU A 184 -6.53 -3.94 19.49
C LEU A 184 -7.13 -3.91 20.89
N ARG A 185 -6.32 -3.68 21.93
CA ARG A 185 -6.81 -3.57 23.31
C ARG A 185 -7.84 -2.47 23.47
N ASN A 186 -7.61 -1.30 22.88
CA ASN A 186 -8.56 -0.19 22.94
C ASN A 186 -9.89 -0.53 22.26
N THR A 187 -9.85 -1.35 21.20
CA THR A 187 -11.06 -1.78 20.48
C THR A 187 -11.81 -2.88 21.22
N LEU A 188 -11.09 -3.82 21.84
CA LEU A 188 -11.66 -4.97 22.53
C LEU A 188 -12.12 -4.64 23.96
N GLY A 189 -11.51 -3.65 24.61
CA GLY A 189 -11.71 -3.33 26.02
C GLY A 189 -11.00 -4.29 26.98
N GLU A 190 -10.24 -5.26 26.45
CA GLU A 190 -9.48 -6.26 27.20
C GLU A 190 -8.17 -6.61 26.48
N GLU A 191 -7.30 -7.38 27.13
CA GLU A 191 -6.03 -7.79 26.54
C GLU A 191 -6.29 -8.84 25.43
N PRO A 192 -5.87 -8.59 24.17
CA PRO A 192 -6.13 -9.51 23.07
C PRO A 192 -5.40 -10.85 23.27
N VAL A 193 -6.07 -11.96 22.95
CA VAL A 193 -5.42 -13.27 22.79
C VAL A 193 -4.91 -13.41 21.37
N TYR A 194 -3.59 -13.45 21.19
CA TYR A 194 -2.96 -13.42 19.87
C TYR A 194 -1.77 -14.38 19.76
N ASP A 195 -1.47 -14.77 18.53
CA ASP A 195 -0.23 -15.46 18.14
C ASP A 195 0.60 -14.54 17.24
N VAL A 196 1.93 -14.53 17.39
CA VAL A 196 2.85 -13.79 16.51
C VAL A 196 3.94 -14.71 16.00
N VAL A 197 4.14 -14.72 14.68
CA VAL A 197 5.21 -15.47 14.01
C VAL A 197 6.02 -14.54 13.10
N THR A 198 7.32 -14.82 12.96
CA THR A 198 8.13 -14.17 11.92
C THR A 198 7.78 -14.76 10.55
N VAL A 199 7.63 -13.90 9.55
CA VAL A 199 7.35 -14.30 8.16
C VAL A 199 8.36 -13.67 7.21
N GLU A 200 8.51 -14.26 6.04
CA GLU A 200 9.26 -13.67 4.94
C GLU A 200 8.29 -13.08 3.93
N ASN A 201 8.76 -12.10 3.14
CA ASN A 201 8.02 -11.64 1.97
C ASN A 201 7.87 -12.77 0.95
N LYS A 202 6.70 -12.84 0.32
CA LYS A 202 6.30 -13.88 -0.65
C LYS A 202 5.62 -13.25 -1.87
#